data_AF-A0A835CV71-F1
#
_entry.id   AF-A0A835CV71-F1
#
_cell.length_a   1.000
_cell.length_b   1.000
_cell.length_c   1.000
_cell.angle_alpha   90.00
_cell.angle_beta   90.00
_cell.angle_gamma   90.00
#
_symmetry.space_group_name_H-M   'P 1'
#
loop_
_entity.id
_entity.type
_entity.pdbx_description
1 polymer ?
#
loop_
_entity_poly.entity_id
_entity_poly.type
_entity_poly.pdbx_seq_one_letter_code
_entity_poly.pdbx_strand_id
1 'polypeptide(L)'
;MFRRFIFGFRQTKFFQRTVSTQIFLQNKWKKRAIIAPPVASMALWGFNKKDDDNDNVITNKQVLLAKADALYENSEYQNVYDLLKKYKENKDVEILWRLARTLFNMSKTASDVEGKKMIYEAYELIDEALKLKDDHWAVHKWFAVVLDKKNNYEGIKARLNSLYTVKTHLMKASELNPNDATTLYMLGNWCYQVADLAWYQRKIANTIFGKVPESTFDDALIYFEKAEIVDPLFYSHNLLSLGKTYLKLGKKTEAIKYLKMTTDYLARNNDDHAAKVEASKILGTL
;
A
#
# COMPACT_ATOMS: atom_id res chain seq x y z
N MET A 1 38.79 -51.95 -13.13
CA MET A 1 38.46 -52.57 -11.83
C MET A 1 38.66 -51.50 -10.75
N PHE A 2 37.70 -50.56 -10.61
CA PHE A 2 36.70 -50.43 -9.54
C PHE A 2 37.19 -49.87 -8.17
N ARG A 3 36.74 -48.61 -7.86
CA ARG A 3 36.32 -48.01 -6.55
C ARG A 3 37.42 -47.76 -5.47
N ARG A 4 37.36 -46.74 -4.58
CA ARG A 4 36.29 -45.87 -4.03
C ARG A 4 36.88 -44.69 -3.19
N PHE A 5 36.23 -43.52 -3.25
CA PHE A 5 35.87 -42.52 -2.19
C PHE A 5 36.77 -42.25 -0.95
N ILE A 6 37.03 -40.96 -0.67
CA ILE A 6 36.50 -40.18 0.49
C ILE A 6 36.63 -38.67 0.17
N PHE A 7 35.51 -37.96 0.07
CA PHE A 7 35.40 -36.50 0.26
C PHE A 7 34.23 -36.28 1.20
N GLY A 8 34.47 -35.67 2.36
CA GLY A 8 33.48 -35.52 3.42
C GLY A 8 33.50 -34.12 4.03
N PHE A 9 32.30 -33.55 4.15
CA PHE A 9 31.91 -32.48 5.08
C PHE A 9 32.37 -31.04 4.80
N ARG A 10 31.65 -30.36 3.90
CA ARG A 10 31.34 -28.92 4.02
C ARG A 10 30.18 -28.46 3.11
N GLN A 11 29.00 -29.08 3.21
CA GLN A 11 27.79 -28.59 2.51
C GLN A 11 26.47 -28.68 3.29
N THR A 12 26.47 -29.00 4.58
CA THR A 12 25.21 -29.27 5.32
C THR A 12 24.56 -28.06 6.01
N LYS A 13 25.22 -26.89 6.09
CA LYS A 13 24.62 -25.69 6.74
C LYS A 13 23.84 -24.75 5.81
N PHE A 14 24.02 -24.83 4.49
CA PHE A 14 23.31 -23.95 3.56
C PHE A 14 21.92 -24.49 3.20
N PHE A 15 21.76 -25.81 3.14
CA PHE A 15 20.49 -26.47 2.78
C PHE A 15 19.44 -26.42 3.90
N GLN A 16 19.85 -26.36 5.17
CA GLN A 16 18.90 -26.23 6.29
C GLN A 16 18.26 -24.84 6.39
N ARG A 17 18.94 -23.78 5.95
CA ARG A 17 18.36 -22.42 5.96
C ARG A 17 17.29 -22.25 4.90
N THR A 18 17.49 -22.73 3.67
CA THR A 18 16.50 -22.62 2.58
C THR A 18 15.23 -23.41 2.85
N VAL A 19 15.34 -24.61 3.43
CA VAL A 19 14.18 -25.41 3.81
C VAL A 19 13.41 -24.76 4.96
N SER A 20 14.11 -24.11 5.91
CA SER A 20 13.45 -23.38 7.01
C SER A 20 12.64 -22.17 6.54
N THR A 21 13.13 -21.41 5.54
CA THR A 21 12.37 -20.29 4.96
C THR A 21 11.18 -20.77 4.16
N GLN A 22 11.31 -21.87 3.40
CA GLN A 22 10.22 -22.41 2.58
C GLN A 22 9.09 -23.01 3.44
N ILE A 23 9.43 -23.65 4.56
CA ILE A 23 8.47 -24.15 5.56
C ILE A 23 7.82 -22.98 6.33
N PHE A 24 8.58 -21.94 6.67
CA PHE A 24 8.05 -20.73 7.30
C PHE A 24 7.06 -20.00 6.37
N LEU A 25 7.39 -19.91 5.07
CA LEU A 25 6.52 -19.35 4.05
C LEU A 25 5.23 -20.19 3.94
N GLN A 26 5.29 -21.50 3.70
CA GLN A 26 4.10 -22.37 3.59
C GLN A 26 3.19 -22.34 4.82
N ASN A 27 3.74 -22.24 6.04
CA ASN A 27 2.95 -22.17 7.26
C ASN A 27 2.23 -20.82 7.46
N LYS A 28 2.75 -19.71 6.93
CA LYS A 28 2.08 -18.39 7.01
C LYS A 28 0.82 -18.35 6.14
N TRP A 29 0.79 -19.11 5.02
CA TRP A 29 -0.37 -19.22 4.12
C TRP A 29 -1.53 -20.03 4.73
N LYS A 30 -1.25 -21.03 5.56
CA LYS A 30 -2.30 -21.81 6.25
C LYS A 30 -2.91 -21.08 7.46
N LYS A 31 -2.13 -20.24 8.16
CA LYS A 31 -2.58 -19.55 9.39
C LYS A 31 -3.43 -18.29 9.17
N ARG A 32 -3.66 -17.88 7.92
CA ARG A 32 -4.62 -16.78 7.60
C ARG A 32 -6.08 -17.24 7.53
N ALA A 33 -6.34 -18.55 7.60
CA ALA A 33 -7.66 -19.09 7.77
C ALA A 33 -7.77 -19.68 9.19
N ILE A 34 -8.83 -19.29 9.91
CA ILE A 34 -9.23 -19.80 11.24
C ILE A 34 -8.48 -19.15 12.41
N ILE A 35 -9.14 -18.18 13.06
CA ILE A 35 -9.52 -18.19 14.50
C ILE A 35 -10.64 -17.14 14.63
N ALA A 36 -11.89 -17.60 14.82
CA ALA A 36 -12.96 -16.79 15.40
C ALA A 36 -13.15 -17.29 16.85
N PRO A 37 -13.17 -16.42 17.88
CA PRO A 37 -13.43 -16.86 19.23
C PRO A 37 -14.94 -17.06 19.47
N PRO A 38 -15.35 -18.05 20.28
CA PRO A 38 -16.75 -18.27 20.62
C PRO A 38 -17.18 -17.24 21.68
N VAL A 39 -18.19 -16.42 21.36
CA VAL A 39 -18.82 -15.53 22.34
C VAL A 39 -19.79 -16.36 23.18
N ALA A 40 -19.38 -16.68 24.41
CA ALA A 40 -20.23 -17.27 25.42
C ALA A 40 -20.92 -16.16 26.23
N SER A 41 -22.24 -16.11 26.12
CA SER A 41 -23.12 -15.22 26.89
C SER A 41 -23.19 -15.66 28.35
N MET A 42 -22.89 -14.77 29.30
CA MET A 42 -23.40 -14.85 30.67
C MET A 42 -23.69 -13.43 31.19
N ALA A 43 -24.93 -13.23 31.63
CA ALA A 43 -25.45 -12.00 32.20
C ALA A 43 -25.34 -11.98 33.74
N LEU A 44 -25.74 -10.84 34.32
CA LEU A 44 -25.94 -10.44 35.73
C LEU A 44 -24.76 -9.60 36.28
N TRP A 45 -24.90 -8.38 36.84
CA TRP A 45 -26.06 -7.63 37.34
C TRP A 45 -25.71 -6.11 37.48
N GLY A 46 -26.62 -5.24 37.04
CA GLY A 46 -26.97 -3.90 37.57
C GLY A 46 -25.92 -2.78 37.74
N PHE A 47 -25.91 -1.79 36.84
CA PHE A 47 -25.69 -0.35 37.16
C PHE A 47 -26.29 0.55 36.06
N ASN A 48 -26.97 1.63 36.50
CA ASN A 48 -27.51 2.80 35.79
C ASN A 48 -27.72 2.77 34.25
N LYS A 49 -29.00 2.80 33.86
CA LYS A 49 -29.45 3.01 32.48
C LYS A 49 -29.44 4.51 32.13
N LYS A 50 -28.29 5.05 31.69
CA LYS A 50 -28.22 6.37 31.01
C LYS A 50 -27.27 6.44 29.79
N ASP A 51 -26.61 5.33 29.41
CA ASP A 51 -25.65 5.32 28.29
C ASP A 51 -26.08 4.45 27.07
N ASP A 52 -27.26 3.82 27.11
CA ASP A 52 -27.71 2.82 26.13
C ASP A 52 -27.84 3.37 24.69
N ASP A 53 -28.34 4.59 24.49
CA ASP A 53 -28.57 5.14 23.14
C ASP A 53 -27.27 5.51 22.41
N ASN A 54 -26.26 6.05 23.12
CA ASN A 54 -24.98 6.43 22.51
C ASN A 54 -24.15 5.18 22.17
N ASP A 55 -24.14 4.19 23.07
CA ASP A 55 -23.47 2.93 22.85
C ASP A 55 -24.09 2.13 21.70
N ASN A 56 -25.42 2.14 21.57
CA ASN A 56 -26.13 1.49 20.46
C ASN A 56 -25.84 2.17 19.10
N VAL A 57 -25.73 3.50 19.06
CA VAL A 57 -25.37 4.24 17.81
C VAL A 57 -23.92 4.00 17.42
N ILE A 58 -22.98 4.03 18.38
CA ILE A 58 -21.56 3.72 18.15
C ILE A 58 -21.41 2.27 17.63
N THR A 59 -22.13 1.33 18.24
CA THR A 59 -22.13 -0.09 17.84
C THR A 59 -22.66 -0.26 16.42
N ASN A 60 -23.77 0.40 16.07
CA ASN A 60 -24.33 0.33 14.72
C ASN A 60 -23.39 0.92 13.65
N LYS A 61 -22.71 2.03 13.94
CA LYS A 61 -21.69 2.59 13.05
C LYS A 61 -20.51 1.63 12.88
N GLN A 62 -19.98 1.08 13.97
CA GLN A 62 -18.85 0.14 13.89
C GLN A 62 -19.20 -1.10 13.07
N VAL A 63 -20.41 -1.66 13.25
CA VAL A 63 -20.90 -2.80 12.45
C VAL A 63 -21.02 -2.42 10.96
N LEU A 64 -21.55 -1.23 10.65
CA LEU A 64 -21.62 -0.71 9.29
C LEU A 64 -20.23 -0.62 8.63
N LEU A 65 -19.27 -0.02 9.34
CA LEU A 65 -17.90 0.16 8.85
C LEU A 65 -17.18 -1.18 8.69
N ALA A 66 -17.33 -2.11 9.64
CA ALA A 66 -16.77 -3.45 9.54
C ALA A 66 -17.32 -4.22 8.34
N LYS A 67 -18.63 -4.09 8.06
CA LYS A 67 -19.25 -4.67 6.85
C LYS A 67 -18.68 -4.05 5.59
N ALA A 68 -18.52 -2.73 5.54
CA ALA A 68 -17.93 -2.03 4.40
C ALA A 68 -16.47 -2.45 4.17
N ASP A 69 -15.67 -2.58 5.23
CA ASP A 69 -14.29 -3.03 5.14
C ASP A 69 -14.21 -4.50 4.67
N ALA A 70 -15.08 -5.39 5.14
CA ALA A 70 -15.14 -6.78 4.67
C ALA A 70 -15.48 -6.88 3.17
N LEU A 71 -16.48 -6.12 2.70
CA LEU A 71 -16.82 -6.04 1.27
C LEU A 71 -15.65 -5.48 0.45
N TYR A 72 -14.93 -4.48 0.99
CA TYR A 72 -13.76 -3.91 0.34
C TYR A 72 -12.62 -4.93 0.17
N GLU A 73 -12.31 -5.71 1.21
CA GLU A 73 -11.29 -6.77 1.15
C GLU A 73 -11.65 -7.86 0.12
N ASN A 74 -12.94 -8.11 -0.11
CA ASN A 74 -13.44 -9.01 -1.15
C ASN A 74 -13.49 -8.37 -2.55
N SER A 75 -13.01 -7.14 -2.71
CA SER A 75 -13.09 -6.35 -3.96
C SER A 75 -14.52 -6.07 -4.44
N GLU A 76 -15.52 -6.16 -3.56
CA GLU A 76 -16.93 -5.86 -3.85
C GLU A 76 -17.20 -4.35 -3.77
N TYR A 77 -16.43 -3.55 -4.51
CA TYR A 77 -16.42 -2.08 -4.37
C TYR A 77 -17.78 -1.41 -4.64
N GLN A 78 -18.57 -1.94 -5.58
CA GLN A 78 -19.92 -1.44 -5.84
C GLN A 78 -20.83 -1.60 -4.61
N ASN A 79 -20.74 -2.76 -3.93
CA ASN A 79 -21.52 -3.03 -2.71
C ASN A 79 -21.09 -2.11 -1.56
N VAL A 80 -19.79 -1.78 -1.46
CA VAL A 80 -19.30 -0.78 -0.50
C VAL A 80 -19.88 0.61 -0.78
N TYR A 81 -19.87 1.03 -2.05
CA TYR A 81 -20.42 2.33 -2.45
C TYR A 81 -21.92 2.42 -2.16
N ASP A 82 -22.70 1.42 -2.54
CA ASP A 82 -24.14 1.39 -2.30
C ASP A 82 -24.52 1.35 -0.82
N LEU A 83 -23.68 0.73 0.01
CA LEU A 83 -23.83 0.70 1.45
C LEU A 83 -23.56 2.08 2.08
N LEU A 84 -22.45 2.73 1.71
CA LEU A 84 -21.96 3.93 2.40
C LEU A 84 -22.52 5.24 1.83
N LYS A 85 -22.89 5.30 0.53
CA LYS A 85 -23.32 6.56 -0.12
C LYS A 85 -24.52 7.23 0.56
N LYS A 86 -25.37 6.43 1.20
CA LYS A 86 -26.57 6.88 1.93
C LYS A 86 -26.23 7.75 3.16
N TYR A 87 -24.99 7.65 3.63
CA TYR A 87 -24.49 8.36 4.80
C TYR A 87 -23.47 9.46 4.44
N LYS A 88 -23.27 9.73 3.14
CA LYS A 88 -22.34 10.76 2.65
C LYS A 88 -22.60 12.13 3.28
N GLU A 89 -23.87 12.54 3.34
CA GLU A 89 -24.30 13.84 3.88
C GLU A 89 -24.08 13.99 5.40
N ASN A 90 -23.84 12.89 6.12
CA ASN A 90 -23.54 12.95 7.56
C ASN A 90 -22.14 13.51 7.84
N LYS A 91 -21.30 13.67 6.80
CA LYS A 91 -19.93 14.21 6.91
C LYS A 91 -19.07 13.45 7.93
N ASP A 92 -19.31 12.16 8.07
CA ASP A 92 -18.54 11.30 8.95
C ASP A 92 -17.21 10.96 8.30
N VAL A 93 -16.10 11.39 8.91
CA VAL A 93 -14.74 11.19 8.38
C VAL A 93 -14.47 9.72 8.04
N GLU A 94 -14.95 8.77 8.87
CA GLU A 94 -14.75 7.33 8.65
C GLU A 94 -15.45 6.81 7.40
N ILE A 95 -16.56 7.44 7.02
CA ILE A 95 -17.34 7.10 5.84
C ILE A 95 -16.75 7.78 4.60
N LEU A 96 -16.39 9.07 4.72
CA LEU A 96 -15.87 9.86 3.60
C LEU A 96 -14.59 9.26 3.01
N TRP A 97 -13.59 8.91 3.83
CA TRP A 97 -12.35 8.34 3.30
C TRP A 97 -12.56 6.94 2.71
N ARG A 98 -13.49 6.14 3.25
CA ARG A 98 -13.85 4.82 2.70
C ARG A 98 -14.57 4.94 1.36
N LEU A 99 -15.46 5.92 1.20
CA LEU A 99 -16.10 6.23 -0.08
C LEU A 99 -15.07 6.67 -1.12
N ALA A 100 -14.16 7.60 -0.77
CA ALA A 100 -13.09 8.05 -1.66
C ALA A 100 -12.19 6.89 -2.12
N ARG A 101 -11.77 6.03 -1.19
CA ARG A 101 -11.03 4.79 -1.48
C ARG A 101 -11.78 3.86 -2.44
N THR A 102 -13.08 3.70 -2.22
CA THR A 102 -13.93 2.81 -3.01
C THR A 102 -14.07 3.32 -4.44
N LEU A 103 -14.38 4.60 -4.60
CA LEU A 103 -14.45 5.27 -5.90
C LEU A 103 -13.11 5.18 -6.65
N PHE A 104 -11.99 5.37 -5.95
CA PHE A 104 -10.66 5.20 -6.55
C PHE A 104 -10.47 3.81 -7.14
N ASN A 105 -10.85 2.74 -6.45
CA ASN A 105 -10.70 1.38 -6.98
C ASN A 105 -11.69 1.06 -8.11
N MET A 106 -12.95 1.53 -8.01
CA MET A 106 -13.92 1.42 -9.10
C MET A 106 -13.41 2.13 -10.38
N SER A 107 -12.73 3.27 -10.23
CA SER A 107 -12.17 4.00 -11.36
C SER A 107 -11.13 3.23 -12.18
N LYS A 108 -10.48 2.21 -11.59
CA LYS A 108 -9.43 1.42 -12.26
C LYS A 108 -9.99 0.52 -13.36
N THR A 109 -11.26 0.11 -13.24
CA THR A 109 -11.93 -0.79 -14.18
C THR A 109 -13.03 -0.08 -14.99
N ALA A 110 -13.30 1.18 -14.68
CA ALA A 110 -14.27 2.00 -15.40
C ALA A 110 -13.71 2.52 -16.74
N SER A 111 -14.60 3.02 -17.60
CA SER A 111 -14.18 3.81 -18.77
C SER A 111 -13.40 5.06 -18.36
N ASP A 112 -12.59 5.64 -19.25
CA ASP A 112 -11.80 6.85 -18.92
C ASP A 112 -12.70 8.01 -18.44
N VAL A 113 -13.85 8.20 -19.09
CA VAL A 113 -14.82 9.25 -18.75
C VAL A 113 -15.45 9.02 -17.38
N GLU A 114 -15.88 7.80 -17.08
CA GLU A 114 -16.49 7.47 -15.77
C GLU A 114 -15.45 7.45 -14.66
N GLY A 115 -14.29 6.86 -14.92
CA GLY A 115 -13.16 6.83 -13.99
C GLY A 115 -12.72 8.24 -13.61
N LYS A 116 -12.66 9.17 -14.57
CA LYS A 116 -12.41 10.59 -14.28
C LYS A 116 -13.48 11.16 -13.35
N LYS A 117 -14.77 10.96 -13.61
CA LYS A 117 -15.84 11.44 -12.72
C LYS A 117 -15.71 10.88 -11.30
N MET A 118 -15.47 9.57 -11.16
CA MET A 118 -15.27 8.92 -9.86
C MET A 118 -14.09 9.50 -9.09
N ILE A 119 -12.99 9.82 -9.78
CA ILE A 119 -11.79 10.40 -9.14
C ILE A 119 -12.02 11.84 -8.68
N TYR A 120 -12.78 12.63 -9.45
CA TYR A 120 -13.15 13.98 -9.00
C TYR A 120 -14.11 13.93 -7.81
N GLU A 121 -15.10 13.03 -7.80
CA GLU A 121 -15.96 12.82 -6.63
C GLU A 121 -15.16 12.34 -5.41
N ALA A 122 -14.23 11.39 -5.60
CA ALA A 122 -13.34 10.93 -4.53
C ALA A 122 -12.50 12.07 -3.96
N TYR A 123 -12.08 13.02 -4.81
CA TYR A 123 -11.30 14.17 -4.39
C TYR A 123 -12.13 15.13 -3.53
N GLU A 124 -13.37 15.42 -3.92
CA GLU A 124 -14.29 16.24 -3.13
C GLU A 124 -14.53 15.64 -1.74
N LEU A 125 -14.78 14.33 -1.68
CA LEU A 125 -15.00 13.60 -0.42
C LEU A 125 -13.79 13.65 0.51
N ILE A 126 -12.58 13.44 -0.03
CA ILE A 126 -11.38 13.37 0.81
C ILE A 126 -10.88 14.77 1.21
N ASP A 127 -11.11 15.78 0.38
CA ASP A 127 -10.86 17.19 0.71
C ASP A 127 -11.81 17.67 1.82
N GLU A 128 -13.08 17.27 1.78
CA GLU A 128 -14.03 17.50 2.87
C GLU A 128 -13.60 16.79 4.16
N ALA A 129 -13.22 15.51 4.07
CA ALA A 129 -12.73 14.75 5.23
C ALA A 129 -11.51 15.41 5.87
N LEU A 130 -10.59 15.95 5.06
CA LEU A 130 -9.40 16.66 5.53
C LEU A 130 -9.74 17.96 6.27
N LYS A 131 -10.73 18.72 5.77
CA LYS A 131 -11.22 19.94 6.44
C LYS A 131 -11.88 19.66 7.79
N LEU A 132 -12.51 18.49 7.92
CA LEU A 132 -13.17 18.06 9.16
C LEU A 132 -12.18 17.50 10.18
N LYS A 133 -11.16 16.77 9.72
CA LYS A 133 -10.17 16.13 10.57
C LYS A 133 -8.82 15.96 9.86
N ASP A 134 -7.85 16.78 10.25
CA ASP A 134 -6.49 16.83 9.71
C ASP A 134 -5.48 16.00 10.54
N ASP A 135 -5.92 15.29 11.57
CA ASP A 135 -5.12 14.37 12.38
C ASP A 135 -5.51 12.90 12.15
N HIS A 136 -5.98 12.57 10.93
CA HIS A 136 -6.40 11.22 10.58
C HIS A 136 -5.53 10.57 9.48
N TRP A 137 -4.83 9.48 9.82
CA TRP A 137 -3.87 8.83 8.91
C TRP A 137 -4.50 8.41 7.57
N ALA A 138 -5.71 7.84 7.60
CA ALA A 138 -6.37 7.35 6.38
C ALA A 138 -6.79 8.51 5.47
N VAL A 139 -7.16 9.66 6.06
CA VAL A 139 -7.53 10.84 5.29
C VAL A 139 -6.31 11.35 4.54
N HIS A 140 -5.17 11.52 5.21
CA HIS A 140 -3.93 11.92 4.58
C HIS A 140 -3.47 10.94 3.49
N LYS A 141 -3.51 9.63 3.76
CA LYS A 141 -3.15 8.59 2.79
C LYS A 141 -4.01 8.68 1.54
N TRP A 142 -5.32 8.66 1.69
CA TRP A 142 -6.24 8.68 0.55
C TRP A 142 -6.27 10.03 -0.16
N PHE A 143 -6.01 11.14 0.54
CA PHE A 143 -5.86 12.45 -0.08
C PHE A 143 -4.69 12.44 -1.06
N ALA A 144 -3.52 11.92 -0.64
CA ALA A 144 -2.35 11.80 -1.49
C ALA A 144 -2.60 10.90 -2.72
N VAL A 145 -3.23 9.72 -2.51
CA VAL A 145 -3.58 8.78 -3.60
C VAL A 145 -4.51 9.43 -4.63
N VAL A 146 -5.60 10.03 -4.16
CA VAL A 146 -6.64 10.59 -5.03
C VAL A 146 -6.15 11.86 -5.72
N LEU A 147 -5.37 12.70 -5.04
CA LEU A 147 -4.76 13.90 -5.63
C LEU A 147 -3.81 13.54 -6.78
N ASP A 148 -2.91 12.57 -6.61
CA ASP A 148 -2.02 12.13 -7.70
C ASP A 148 -2.82 11.61 -8.90
N LYS A 149 -3.86 10.80 -8.64
CA LYS A 149 -4.72 10.27 -9.70
C LYS A 149 -5.56 11.35 -10.39
N LYS A 150 -6.08 12.34 -9.67
CA LYS A 150 -6.77 13.50 -10.24
C LYS A 150 -5.80 14.27 -11.15
N ASN A 151 -4.57 14.50 -10.69
CA ASN A 151 -3.58 15.25 -11.46
C ASN A 151 -3.09 14.51 -12.70
N ASN A 152 -3.20 13.17 -12.75
CA ASN A 152 -3.01 12.41 -13.99
C ASN A 152 -3.99 12.85 -15.10
N TYR A 153 -5.23 13.24 -14.75
CA TYR A 153 -6.20 13.78 -15.70
C TYR A 153 -6.00 15.26 -16.02
N GLU A 154 -5.33 16.01 -15.15
CA GLU A 154 -5.05 17.45 -15.32
C GLU A 154 -3.71 17.72 -16.02
N GLY A 155 -2.90 16.66 -16.20
CA GLY A 155 -1.66 16.68 -16.95
C GLY A 155 -0.43 16.98 -16.11
N ILE A 156 0.73 16.98 -16.78
CA ILE A 156 2.04 17.00 -16.12
C ILE A 156 2.27 18.23 -15.24
N LYS A 157 1.74 19.41 -15.62
CA LYS A 157 1.85 20.64 -14.84
C LYS A 157 1.18 20.51 -13.47
N ALA A 158 -0.05 19.97 -13.43
CA ALA A 158 -0.76 19.74 -12.17
C ALA A 158 -0.02 18.74 -11.28
N ARG A 159 0.48 17.65 -11.88
CA ARG A 159 1.27 16.63 -11.15
C ARG A 159 2.50 17.24 -10.49
N LEU A 160 3.29 18.00 -11.24
CA LEU A 160 4.50 18.65 -10.72
C LEU A 160 4.20 19.65 -9.60
N ASN A 161 3.16 20.46 -9.76
CA ASN A 161 2.73 21.43 -8.73
C ASN A 161 2.26 20.73 -7.43
N SER A 162 1.68 19.54 -7.54
CA SER A 162 1.17 18.78 -6.40
C SER A 162 2.20 17.88 -5.72
N LEU A 163 3.38 17.71 -6.32
CA LEU A 163 4.33 16.69 -5.90
C LEU A 163 4.76 16.84 -4.44
N TYR A 164 4.95 18.09 -4.00
CA TYR A 164 5.25 18.43 -2.61
C TYR A 164 4.06 18.15 -1.68
N THR A 165 2.85 18.51 -2.10
CA THR A 165 1.62 18.25 -1.35
C THR A 165 1.42 16.75 -1.12
N VAL A 166 1.56 15.94 -2.18
CA VAL A 166 1.47 14.47 -2.09
C VAL A 166 2.47 13.92 -1.07
N LYS A 167 3.74 14.35 -1.14
CA LYS A 167 4.76 13.92 -0.16
C LYS A 167 4.38 14.29 1.27
N THR A 168 3.93 15.53 1.48
CA THR A 168 3.57 16.05 2.80
C THR A 168 2.44 15.23 3.44
N HIS A 169 1.39 14.93 2.67
CA HIS A 169 0.30 14.09 3.15
C HIS A 169 0.76 12.65 3.42
N LEU A 170 1.60 12.06 2.58
CA LEU A 170 2.14 10.72 2.85
C LEU A 170 3.02 10.68 4.10
N MET A 171 3.86 11.69 4.33
CA MET A 171 4.67 11.82 5.54
C MET A 171 3.77 11.91 6.77
N LYS A 172 2.77 12.80 6.76
CA LYS A 172 1.80 12.95 7.85
C LYS A 172 1.02 11.65 8.12
N ALA A 173 0.61 10.94 7.07
CA ALA A 173 -0.02 9.63 7.21
C ALA A 173 0.92 8.61 7.89
N SER A 174 2.21 8.61 7.54
CA SER A 174 3.20 7.72 8.14
C SER A 174 3.56 8.08 9.58
N GLU A 175 3.46 9.36 9.97
CA GLU A 175 3.63 9.80 11.35
C GLU A 175 2.44 9.35 12.22
N LEU A 176 1.22 9.49 11.69
CA LEU A 176 -0.02 9.12 12.38
C LEU A 176 -0.24 7.58 12.42
N ASN A 177 0.24 6.85 11.41
CA ASN A 177 0.20 5.39 11.35
C ASN A 177 1.53 4.82 10.81
N PRO A 178 2.56 4.68 11.67
CA PRO A 178 3.88 4.22 11.25
C PRO A 178 3.94 2.75 10.83
N ASN A 179 2.87 1.98 11.11
CA ASN A 179 2.77 0.56 10.79
C ASN A 179 1.99 0.29 9.49
N ASP A 180 1.68 1.32 8.70
CA ASP A 180 1.10 1.13 7.36
C ASP A 180 2.21 0.97 6.31
N ALA A 181 2.59 -0.29 6.05
CA ALA A 181 3.58 -0.64 5.04
C ALA A 181 3.25 -0.07 3.64
N THR A 182 1.97 0.10 3.31
CA THR A 182 1.57 0.68 2.00
C THR A 182 1.95 2.15 1.91
N THR A 183 1.74 2.93 2.98
CA THR A 183 2.11 4.36 3.01
C THR A 183 3.63 4.52 2.93
N LEU A 184 4.39 3.65 3.62
CA LEU A 184 5.84 3.63 3.53
C LEU A 184 6.32 3.29 2.11
N TYR A 185 5.74 2.28 1.47
CA TYR A 185 6.02 1.98 0.07
C TYR A 185 5.71 3.16 -0.87
N MET A 186 4.60 3.87 -0.64
CA MET A 186 4.26 5.06 -1.43
C MET A 186 5.29 6.18 -1.27
N LEU A 187 5.81 6.41 -0.06
CA LEU A 187 6.92 7.35 0.18
C LEU A 187 8.20 6.92 -0.54
N GLY A 188 8.56 5.64 -0.46
CA GLY A 188 9.71 5.09 -1.19
C GLY A 188 9.56 5.26 -2.70
N ASN A 189 8.36 5.01 -3.24
CA ASN A 189 8.07 5.17 -4.65
C ASN A 189 8.12 6.65 -5.09
N TRP A 190 7.62 7.56 -4.26
CA TRP A 190 7.78 8.99 -4.48
C TRP A 190 9.26 9.38 -4.55
N CYS A 191 10.07 8.94 -3.58
CA CYS A 191 11.51 9.22 -3.54
C CYS A 191 12.23 8.65 -4.76
N TYR A 192 11.92 7.40 -5.12
CA TYR A 192 12.50 6.73 -6.28
C TYR A 192 12.19 7.49 -7.57
N GLN A 193 10.92 7.85 -7.79
CA GLN A 193 10.52 8.58 -9.00
C GLN A 193 11.19 9.95 -9.07
N VAL A 194 11.26 10.66 -7.95
CA VAL A 194 11.96 11.96 -7.89
C VAL A 194 13.45 11.79 -8.14
N ALA A 195 14.10 10.76 -7.63
CA ALA A 195 15.52 10.49 -7.86
C ALA A 195 15.81 10.10 -9.33
N ASP A 196 14.89 9.36 -9.96
CA ASP A 196 15.03 8.87 -11.34
C ASP A 196 14.63 9.90 -12.42
N LEU A 197 14.08 11.05 -12.03
CA LEU A 197 13.88 12.18 -12.95
C LEU A 197 15.22 12.59 -13.54
N ALA A 198 15.34 12.51 -14.88
CA ALA A 198 16.56 12.88 -15.56
C ALA A 198 16.94 14.34 -15.25
N TRP A 199 18.23 14.60 -15.04
CA TRP A 199 18.74 15.93 -14.67
C TRP A 199 18.25 17.05 -15.60
N TYR A 200 18.09 16.77 -16.89
CA TYR A 200 17.59 17.73 -17.88
C TYR A 200 16.07 17.96 -17.76
N GLN A 201 15.29 16.91 -17.47
CA GLN A 201 13.85 17.03 -17.18
C GLN A 201 13.64 17.86 -15.92
N ARG A 202 14.48 17.68 -14.90
CA ARG A 202 14.46 18.48 -13.67
C ARG A 202 14.79 19.94 -13.94
N LYS A 203 15.79 20.24 -14.78
CA LYS A 203 16.15 21.62 -15.14
C LYS A 203 15.01 22.32 -15.88
N ILE A 204 14.41 21.66 -16.87
CA ILE A 204 13.24 22.19 -17.60
C ILE A 204 12.07 22.41 -16.63
N ALA A 205 11.81 21.43 -15.75
CA ALA A 205 10.75 21.55 -14.77
C ALA A 205 10.99 22.69 -13.78
N ASN A 206 12.23 22.89 -13.31
CA ASN A 206 12.58 24.00 -12.44
C ASN A 206 12.36 25.38 -13.07
N THR A 207 12.68 25.50 -14.37
CA THR A 207 12.48 26.75 -15.11
C THR A 207 11.00 27.09 -15.33
N ILE A 208 10.16 26.07 -15.58
CA ILE A 208 8.75 26.28 -15.95
C ILE A 208 7.82 26.27 -14.72
N PHE A 209 8.13 25.45 -13.71
CA PHE A 209 7.25 25.12 -12.59
C PHE A 209 7.82 25.50 -11.21
N GLY A 210 9.00 26.13 -11.17
CA GLY A 210 9.71 26.43 -9.90
C GLY A 210 10.42 25.21 -9.32
N LYS A 211 11.04 25.35 -8.14
CA LYS A 211 11.91 24.31 -7.55
C LYS A 211 11.14 22.99 -7.33
N VAL A 212 11.44 21.98 -8.13
CA VAL A 212 10.96 20.61 -7.98
C VAL A 212 11.61 19.99 -6.73
N PRO A 213 10.87 19.24 -5.91
CA PRO A 213 11.43 18.48 -4.80
C PRO A 213 12.63 17.61 -5.19
N GLU A 214 13.57 17.46 -4.26
CA GLU A 214 14.76 16.63 -4.41
C GLU A 214 14.64 15.37 -3.55
N SER A 215 15.21 14.27 -4.04
CA SER A 215 15.34 13.00 -3.32
C SER A 215 16.40 12.13 -4.00
N THR A 216 16.88 11.11 -3.29
CA THR A 216 17.90 10.15 -3.73
C THR A 216 17.38 8.72 -3.73
N PHE A 217 18.12 7.81 -4.35
CA PHE A 217 17.82 6.38 -4.25
C PHE A 217 18.03 5.84 -2.83
N ASP A 218 18.91 6.44 -2.02
CA ASP A 218 19.06 6.09 -0.61
C ASP A 218 17.81 6.47 0.21
N ASP A 219 17.20 7.64 -0.05
CA ASP A 219 15.93 8.01 0.59
C ASP A 219 14.84 6.99 0.28
N ALA A 220 14.74 6.56 -0.99
CA ALA A 220 13.78 5.56 -1.42
C ALA A 220 14.01 4.23 -0.72
N LEU A 221 15.27 3.81 -0.61
CA LEU A 221 15.66 2.56 0.03
C LEU A 221 15.20 2.51 1.49
N ILE A 222 15.39 3.59 2.25
CA ILE A 222 14.97 3.68 3.66
C ILE A 222 13.49 3.34 3.82
N TYR A 223 12.63 3.92 2.99
CA TYR A 223 11.19 3.70 3.07
C TYR A 223 10.77 2.31 2.61
N PHE A 224 11.35 1.78 1.53
CA PHE A 224 11.04 0.43 1.06
C PHE A 224 11.49 -0.66 2.04
N GLU A 225 12.67 -0.50 2.66
CA GLU A 225 13.15 -1.40 3.71
C GLU A 225 12.26 -1.32 4.96
N LYS A 226 11.87 -0.11 5.36
CA LYS A 226 10.94 0.08 6.49
C LYS A 226 9.58 -0.57 6.22
N ALA A 227 9.04 -0.45 5.00
CA ALA A 227 7.80 -1.12 4.61
C ALA A 227 7.91 -2.65 4.76
N GLU A 228 9.04 -3.22 4.33
CA GLU A 228 9.30 -4.67 4.44
C GLU A 228 9.53 -5.14 5.89
N ILE A 229 10.09 -4.28 6.75
CA ILE A 229 10.22 -4.54 8.19
C ILE A 229 8.85 -4.54 8.87
N VAL A 230 7.98 -3.60 8.50
CA VAL A 230 6.64 -3.41 9.09
C VAL A 230 5.70 -4.56 8.73
N ASP A 231 5.62 -4.94 7.45
CA ASP A 231 4.85 -6.11 7.02
C ASP A 231 5.65 -6.93 5.98
N PRO A 232 6.38 -7.97 6.42
CA PRO A 232 7.21 -8.76 5.50
C PRO A 232 6.39 -9.48 4.44
N LEU A 233 6.81 -9.31 3.18
CA LEU A 233 6.22 -9.87 1.97
C LEU A 233 4.78 -9.40 1.72
N PHE A 234 4.43 -8.19 2.14
CA PHE A 234 3.08 -7.65 1.98
C PHE A 234 2.72 -7.32 0.52
N TYR A 235 3.72 -6.90 -0.28
CA TYR A 235 3.48 -6.41 -1.63
C TYR A 235 4.65 -6.73 -2.57
N SER A 236 4.34 -7.42 -3.68
CA SER A 236 5.31 -7.82 -4.71
C SER A 236 6.08 -6.63 -5.29
N HIS A 237 5.40 -5.50 -5.50
CA HIS A 237 6.04 -4.29 -6.02
C HIS A 237 7.00 -3.64 -5.03
N ASN A 238 6.82 -3.82 -3.71
CA ASN A 238 7.83 -3.35 -2.74
C ASN A 238 9.15 -4.11 -2.95
N LEU A 239 9.08 -5.44 -3.12
CA LEU A 239 10.26 -6.28 -3.40
C LEU A 239 10.92 -5.90 -4.74
N LEU A 240 10.10 -5.68 -5.78
CA LEU A 240 10.61 -5.22 -7.07
C LEU A 240 11.33 -3.87 -6.93
N SER A 241 10.71 -2.93 -6.22
CA SER A 241 11.29 -1.60 -5.97
C SER A 241 12.57 -1.67 -5.16
N LEU A 242 12.67 -2.55 -4.14
CA LEU A 242 13.93 -2.82 -3.45
C LEU A 242 15.00 -3.30 -4.44
N GLY A 243 14.67 -4.32 -5.24
CA GLY A 243 15.57 -4.85 -6.27
C GLY A 243 16.11 -3.77 -7.22
N LYS A 244 15.22 -2.94 -7.77
CA LYS A 244 15.56 -1.83 -8.67
C LYS A 244 16.39 -0.76 -7.97
N THR A 245 16.05 -0.41 -6.74
CA THR A 245 16.76 0.61 -5.95
C THR A 245 18.18 0.16 -5.63
N TYR A 246 18.39 -1.08 -5.20
CA TYR A 246 19.73 -1.62 -4.98
C TYR A 246 20.57 -1.64 -6.26
N LEU A 247 19.98 -1.92 -7.44
CA LEU A 247 20.72 -1.81 -8.72
C LEU A 247 21.18 -0.38 -9.00
N LYS A 248 20.30 0.60 -8.80
CA LYS A 248 20.64 2.03 -8.97
C LYS A 248 21.77 2.46 -8.02
N LEU A 249 21.88 1.82 -6.85
CA LEU A 249 22.93 2.03 -5.86
C LEU A 249 24.18 1.14 -6.09
N GLY A 250 24.24 0.36 -7.17
CA GLY A 250 25.37 -0.53 -7.47
C GLY A 250 25.48 -1.77 -6.54
N LYS A 251 24.50 -2.00 -5.67
CA LYS A 251 24.45 -3.11 -4.70
C LYS A 251 23.87 -4.37 -5.35
N LYS A 252 24.61 -4.96 -6.29
CA LYS A 252 24.13 -6.05 -7.17
C LYS A 252 23.68 -7.30 -6.40
N THR A 253 24.33 -7.66 -5.30
CA THR A 253 24.00 -8.85 -4.51
C THR A 253 22.60 -8.74 -3.89
N GLU A 254 22.33 -7.60 -3.26
CA GLU A 254 21.05 -7.26 -2.64
C GLU A 254 19.95 -7.13 -3.69
N ALA A 255 20.26 -6.50 -4.82
CA ALA A 255 19.35 -6.43 -5.95
C ALA A 255 18.88 -7.82 -6.41
N ILE A 256 19.81 -8.74 -6.68
CA ILE A 256 19.48 -10.11 -7.11
C ILE A 256 18.63 -10.82 -6.06
N LYS A 257 18.92 -10.64 -4.76
CA LYS A 257 18.13 -11.21 -3.67
C LYS A 257 16.66 -10.77 -3.77
N TYR A 258 16.39 -9.47 -3.83
CA TYR A 258 15.00 -8.96 -3.83
C TYR A 258 14.28 -9.22 -5.16
N LEU A 259 14.99 -9.20 -6.29
CA LEU A 259 14.40 -9.58 -7.58
C LEU A 259 13.98 -11.05 -7.60
N LYS A 260 14.80 -11.96 -7.05
CA LYS A 260 14.40 -13.38 -6.90
C LYS A 260 13.22 -13.56 -5.96
N MET A 261 13.19 -12.84 -4.84
CA MET A 261 12.02 -12.84 -3.95
C MET A 261 10.76 -12.36 -4.67
N THR A 262 10.90 -11.39 -5.59
CA THR A 262 9.79 -10.91 -6.43
C THR A 262 9.32 -12.00 -7.39
N THR A 263 10.23 -12.70 -8.10
CA THR A 263 9.85 -13.79 -9.03
C THR A 263 9.20 -14.97 -8.31
N ASP A 264 9.60 -15.23 -7.07
CA ASP A 264 9.06 -16.32 -6.24
C ASP A 264 7.74 -15.95 -5.53
N TYR A 265 7.33 -14.68 -5.61
CA TYR A 265 6.10 -14.20 -4.97
C TYR A 265 4.86 -14.91 -5.54
N LEU A 266 3.90 -15.27 -4.67
CA LEU A 266 2.64 -15.87 -5.11
C LEU A 266 1.75 -14.78 -5.71
N ALA A 267 1.58 -14.82 -7.03
CA ALA A 267 0.77 -13.83 -7.72
C ALA A 267 -0.73 -14.07 -7.49
N ARG A 268 -1.42 -13.04 -7.00
CA ARG A 268 -2.86 -13.08 -6.71
C ARG A 268 -3.69 -12.16 -7.60
N ASN A 269 -3.04 -11.18 -8.24
CA ASN A 269 -3.67 -10.19 -9.10
C ASN A 269 -2.73 -9.81 -10.26
N ASN A 270 -3.21 -8.94 -11.17
CA ASN A 270 -2.45 -8.52 -12.35
C ASN A 270 -1.16 -7.76 -11.98
N ASP A 271 -1.19 -6.97 -10.92
CA ASP A 271 -0.02 -6.20 -10.44
C ASP A 271 1.11 -7.16 -10.02
N ASP A 272 0.80 -8.21 -9.26
CA ASP A 272 1.79 -9.22 -8.88
C ASP A 272 2.39 -9.93 -10.11
N HIS A 273 1.57 -10.24 -11.12
CA HIS A 273 2.07 -10.84 -12.36
C HIS A 273 3.01 -9.89 -13.10
N ALA A 274 2.65 -8.61 -13.19
CA ALA A 274 3.48 -7.59 -13.82
C ALA A 274 4.83 -7.44 -13.10
N ALA A 275 4.80 -7.39 -11.77
CA ALA A 275 6.02 -7.29 -10.96
C ALA A 275 6.97 -8.48 -11.17
N LYS A 276 6.43 -9.70 -11.24
CA LYS A 276 7.20 -10.92 -11.53
C LYS A 276 7.84 -10.90 -12.92
N VAL A 277 7.08 -10.48 -13.93
CA VAL A 277 7.58 -10.38 -15.31
C VAL A 277 8.70 -9.37 -15.40
N GLU A 278 8.54 -8.19 -14.79
CA GLU A 278 9.58 -7.16 -14.75
C GLU A 278 10.83 -7.65 -14.01
N ALA A 279 10.68 -8.27 -12.84
CA ALA A 279 11.80 -8.83 -12.08
C ALA A 279 12.58 -9.90 -12.88
N SER A 280 11.86 -10.80 -13.56
CA SER A 280 12.46 -11.84 -14.40
C SER A 280 13.24 -11.24 -15.56
N LYS A 281 12.69 -10.20 -16.21
CA LYS A 281 13.37 -9.48 -17.28
C LYS A 281 14.66 -8.83 -16.79
N ILE A 282 14.62 -8.14 -15.65
CA ILE A 282 15.80 -7.49 -15.06
C ILE A 282 16.87 -8.56 -14.73
N LEU A 283 16.49 -9.66 -14.08
CA LEU A 283 17.41 -10.75 -13.77
C LEU A 283 18.08 -11.35 -15.01
N GLY A 284 17.37 -11.43 -16.14
CA GLY A 284 17.94 -11.89 -17.41
C GLY A 284 19.01 -10.97 -18.01
N THR A 285 19.12 -9.73 -17.53
CA THR A 285 20.14 -8.75 -17.98
C THR A 285 21.34 -8.61 -17.05
N LEU A 286 21.30 -9.23 -15.87
CA LEU A 286 22.34 -9.11 -14.83
C LEU A 286 23.36 -10.24 -14.90
#